data_AF-A0A6A6ICA0-F1
#
_entry.id   AF-A0A6A6ICA0-F1
#
_cell.length_a   1.000
_cell.length_b   1.000
_cell.length_c   1.000
_cell.angle_alpha   90.00
_cell.angle_beta   90.00
_cell.angle_gamma   90.00
#
_symmetry.space_group_name_H-M   'P 1'
#
loop_
_entity.id
_entity.type
_entity.pdbx_description
1 polymer ?
#
loop_
_entity_poly.entity_id
_entity_poly.type
_entity_poly.pdbx_seq_one_letter_code
_entity_poly.pdbx_strand_id
1 'polypeptide(L)'
;MPVPLLPPQHPKTTPADLLSSRFVPIQKRLLSHLSIAEIAALKQTSKAFADMSSTLNATDYNINTKLKKFFSDPKAFRSVQANCNALLGGLFAQRFFARDKELPDKIEIYVQTNKVRLLRDYLIAEGYKDTVPAMAKPEGSESEPDPDSHFNAEEEEEDSEDPDKSPGKHFKKDTAAGKQVHMQLNWSGNPPIYKLLTEAPTTAALNFLSWNRAYALFPSTTFIQKDVYLLLKLDDAMGEHLAQLAEHGLHTKSVHWNQREREGNAWCALFAGNSDIMTRLRRVGDKYTWTIDLDTNGVVSETPAKVLEQTTFKLQLPGKQWPDAHEMVPVPRYMMGPMWWLRCPVLKHGYVAVDDSIGDENIPHSKYRDKVDSLIDRLRELTMIELVKIPKDKRPSVYAPLRDGQMEAEELCGRFELPESWSFYDDDVLRFLEEAWADEQVQELVEASEKVEEKPDTEKS
;
A
#
# COMPACT_ATOMS: atom_id res chain seq x y z
N MET A 1 64.03 23.03 -29.67
CA MET A 1 62.86 23.95 -29.55
C MET A 1 62.03 23.49 -28.36
N PRO A 2 61.59 24.36 -27.44
CA PRO A 2 60.71 23.95 -26.36
C PRO A 2 59.30 23.72 -26.90
N VAL A 3 58.70 22.58 -26.56
CA VAL A 3 57.28 22.29 -26.85
C VAL A 3 56.43 23.27 -26.03
N PRO A 4 55.49 24.03 -26.63
CA PRO A 4 54.62 24.90 -25.87
C PRO A 4 53.73 24.05 -24.95
N LEU A 5 53.80 24.29 -23.64
CA LEU A 5 52.82 23.76 -22.70
C LEU A 5 51.45 24.31 -23.07
N LEU A 6 50.57 23.44 -23.59
CA LEU A 6 49.17 23.78 -23.81
C LEU A 6 48.58 24.28 -22.49
N PRO A 7 47.87 25.43 -22.48
CA PRO A 7 47.23 25.94 -21.27
C PRO A 7 46.26 24.88 -20.73
N PRO A 8 46.11 24.75 -19.40
CA PRO A 8 45.20 23.81 -18.81
C PRO A 8 43.80 24.06 -19.37
N GLN A 9 43.27 23.07 -20.10
CA GLN A 9 41.91 23.12 -20.59
C GLN A 9 40.99 23.01 -19.39
N HIS A 10 40.48 24.14 -18.90
CA HIS A 10 39.40 24.12 -17.93
C HIS A 10 38.19 23.44 -18.60
N PRO A 11 37.63 22.37 -18.03
CA PRO A 11 36.47 21.72 -18.62
C PRO A 11 35.33 22.74 -18.73
N LYS A 12 34.86 22.99 -19.96
CA LYS A 12 33.78 23.92 -20.23
C LYS A 12 32.55 23.48 -19.42
N THR A 13 32.16 24.31 -18.45
CA THR A 13 30.98 24.07 -17.64
C THR A 13 29.75 24.37 -18.49
N THR A 14 28.87 23.39 -18.62
CA THR A 14 27.59 23.49 -19.32
C THR A 14 26.48 23.81 -18.32
N PRO A 15 25.32 24.34 -18.75
CA PRO A 15 24.17 24.50 -17.86
C PRO A 15 23.73 23.18 -17.20
N ALA A 16 23.93 22.03 -17.87
CA ALA A 16 23.63 20.72 -17.31
C ALA A 16 24.51 20.38 -16.09
N ASP A 17 25.73 20.92 -16.02
CA ASP A 17 26.61 20.73 -14.88
C ASP A 17 26.05 21.37 -13.60
N LEU A 18 25.24 22.44 -13.70
CA LEU A 18 24.61 23.07 -12.53
C LEU A 18 23.58 22.16 -11.84
N LEU A 19 23.06 21.20 -12.60
CA LEU A 19 22.11 20.18 -12.14
C LEU A 19 22.76 18.81 -11.98
N SER A 20 24.08 18.72 -12.02
CA SER A 20 24.82 17.48 -11.79
C SER A 20 25.33 17.38 -10.36
N SER A 21 25.77 16.18 -9.98
CA SER A 21 26.42 15.88 -8.70
C SER A 21 27.75 16.64 -8.50
N ARG A 22 28.29 17.30 -9.53
CA ARG A 22 29.49 18.13 -9.45
C ARG A 22 29.30 19.38 -8.58
N PHE A 23 28.09 19.93 -8.54
CA PHE A 23 27.77 21.16 -7.79
C PHE A 23 26.57 20.93 -6.85
N VAL A 24 26.68 19.93 -5.96
CA VAL A 24 25.60 19.53 -5.03
C VAL A 24 24.89 20.70 -4.32
N PRO A 25 25.57 21.73 -3.78
CA PRO A 25 24.89 22.84 -3.13
C PRO A 25 23.99 23.66 -4.07
N ILE A 26 24.41 23.85 -5.32
CA ILE A 26 23.65 24.59 -6.34
C ILE A 26 22.45 23.75 -6.77
N GLN A 27 22.69 22.49 -7.12
CA GLN A 27 21.66 21.54 -7.51
C GLN A 27 20.59 21.42 -6.42
N LYS A 28 20.99 21.24 -5.15
CA LYS A 28 20.07 21.20 -4.00
C LYS A 28 19.17 22.43 -3.93
N ARG A 29 19.73 23.63 -4.10
CA ARG A 29 18.96 24.87 -4.04
C ARG A 29 17.99 24.98 -5.20
N LEU A 30 18.41 24.65 -6.42
CA LEU A 30 17.53 24.64 -7.60
C LEU A 30 16.38 23.64 -7.43
N LEU A 31 16.67 22.40 -7.05
CA LEU A 31 15.67 21.34 -6.87
C LEU A 31 14.62 21.69 -5.79
N SER A 32 15.01 22.48 -4.77
CA SER A 32 14.08 22.94 -3.72
C SER A 32 13.05 23.97 -4.20
N HIS A 33 13.24 24.54 -5.39
CA HIS A 33 12.31 25.49 -6.01
C HIS A 33 11.48 24.87 -7.13
N LEU A 34 11.82 23.66 -7.59
CA LEU A 34 11.05 22.96 -8.61
C LEU A 34 9.94 22.13 -7.96
N SER A 35 8.75 22.14 -8.54
CA SER A 35 7.67 21.22 -8.25
C SER A 35 8.00 19.79 -8.70
N ILE A 36 7.18 18.82 -8.27
CA ILE A 36 7.33 17.41 -8.65
C ILE A 36 7.17 17.25 -10.17
N ALA A 37 6.18 17.93 -10.76
CA ALA A 37 5.94 17.94 -12.20
C ALA A 37 7.14 18.50 -12.99
N GLU A 38 7.74 19.59 -12.52
CA GLU A 38 8.91 20.19 -13.16
C GLU A 38 10.14 19.28 -13.08
N ILE A 39 10.36 18.61 -11.94
CA ILE A 39 11.46 17.62 -11.81
C ILE A 39 11.22 16.44 -12.75
N ALA A 40 9.99 15.94 -12.84
CA ALA A 40 9.65 14.85 -13.73
C ALA A 40 9.87 15.24 -15.21
N ALA A 41 9.42 16.43 -15.61
CA ALA A 41 9.64 16.97 -16.95
C ALA A 41 11.16 17.14 -17.24
N LEU A 42 11.90 17.71 -16.29
CA LEU A 42 13.34 17.94 -16.41
C LEU A 42 14.10 16.62 -16.63
N LYS A 43 13.76 15.56 -15.87
CA LYS A 43 14.35 14.22 -16.04
C LYS A 43 14.14 13.65 -17.45
N GLN A 44 13.04 14.00 -18.11
CA GLN A 44 12.74 13.52 -19.46
C GLN A 44 13.50 14.28 -20.56
N THR A 45 14.06 15.45 -20.26
CA THR A 45 14.80 16.25 -21.26
C THR A 45 16.21 15.72 -21.55
N SER A 46 16.88 15.09 -20.58
CA SER A 46 18.26 14.62 -20.76
C SER A 46 18.65 13.52 -19.77
N LYS A 47 19.42 12.54 -20.26
CA LYS A 47 20.06 11.50 -19.43
C LYS A 47 21.08 12.06 -18.45
N ALA A 48 21.62 13.26 -18.71
CA ALA A 48 22.58 13.92 -17.81
C ALA A 48 21.97 14.26 -16.44
N PHE A 49 20.64 14.29 -16.34
CA PHE A 49 19.92 14.58 -15.09
C PHE A 49 19.53 13.32 -14.29
N ALA A 50 20.02 12.14 -14.69
CA ALA A 50 19.78 10.89 -13.96
C ALA A 50 20.21 10.98 -12.49
N ASP A 51 21.33 11.66 -12.22
CA ASP A 51 21.91 11.84 -10.89
C ASP A 51 21.05 12.69 -9.94
N MET A 52 20.04 13.43 -10.44
CA MET A 52 19.16 14.24 -9.58
C MET A 52 18.45 13.39 -8.52
N SER A 53 18.16 12.12 -8.82
CA SER A 53 17.56 11.20 -7.86
C SER A 53 18.45 10.98 -6.64
N SER A 54 19.77 10.87 -6.83
CA SER A 54 20.72 10.69 -5.73
C SER A 54 20.73 11.91 -4.79
N THR A 55 20.76 13.11 -5.36
CA THR A 55 20.70 14.35 -4.56
C THR A 55 19.37 14.49 -3.83
N LEU A 56 18.24 14.24 -4.50
CA LEU A 56 16.92 14.25 -3.86
C LEU A 56 16.83 13.22 -2.72
N ASN A 57 17.36 12.01 -2.92
CA ASN A 57 17.39 10.97 -1.88
C ASN A 57 18.28 11.36 -0.69
N ALA A 58 19.40 12.02 -0.95
CA ALA A 58 20.29 12.53 0.09
C ALA A 58 19.69 13.72 0.85
N THR A 59 18.76 14.48 0.25
CA THR A 59 18.16 15.69 0.83
C THR A 59 16.68 15.53 1.16
N ASP A 60 15.80 15.71 0.18
CA ASP A 60 14.36 15.92 0.39
C ASP A 60 13.65 14.61 0.75
N TYR A 61 14.12 13.49 0.19
CA TYR A 61 13.62 12.13 0.43
C TYR A 61 14.49 11.35 1.42
N ASN A 62 15.33 12.02 2.21
CA ASN A 62 16.13 11.36 3.23
C ASN A 62 15.26 10.94 4.42
N ILE A 63 14.74 9.72 4.38
CA ILE A 63 13.81 9.20 5.41
C ILE A 63 14.41 9.25 6.82
N ASN A 64 15.70 8.96 6.99
CA ASN A 64 16.35 8.99 8.30
C ASN A 64 16.32 10.42 8.87
N THR A 65 16.52 11.44 8.03
CA THR A 65 16.41 12.84 8.45
C THR A 65 14.99 13.22 8.84
N LYS A 66 14.00 12.75 8.07
CA LYS A 66 12.57 13.00 8.33
C LYS A 66 12.09 12.34 9.62
N LEU A 67 12.59 11.16 9.95
CA LEU A 67 12.24 10.39 11.15
C LEU A 67 12.91 10.90 12.44
N LYS A 68 13.98 11.71 12.37
CA LYS A 68 14.64 12.30 13.56
C LYS A 68 13.72 13.13 14.45
N LYS A 69 12.62 13.64 13.89
CA LYS A 69 11.58 14.35 14.65
C LYS A 69 10.90 13.43 15.68
N PHE A 70 10.82 12.14 15.38
CA PHE A 70 10.04 11.15 16.13
C PHE A 70 10.91 10.17 16.90
N PHE A 71 12.09 9.84 16.36
CA PHE A 71 12.97 8.81 16.89
C PHE A 71 14.37 9.36 17.12
N SER A 72 14.95 9.01 18.26
CA SER A 72 16.33 9.31 18.63
C SER A 72 17.32 8.63 17.67
N ASP A 73 17.05 7.36 17.34
CA ASP A 73 17.73 6.61 16.30
C ASP A 73 16.74 6.11 15.23
N PRO A 74 16.60 6.86 14.11
CA PRO A 74 15.78 6.45 12.98
C PRO A 74 16.15 5.09 12.36
N LYS A 75 17.42 4.68 12.44
CA LYS A 75 17.85 3.39 11.86
C LYS A 75 17.45 2.22 12.75
N ALA A 76 17.52 2.39 14.07
CA ALA A 76 17.00 1.41 15.01
C ALA A 76 15.49 1.21 14.79
N PHE A 77 14.72 2.30 14.67
CA PHE A 77 13.28 2.21 14.35
C PHE A 77 13.04 1.49 13.03
N ARG A 78 13.76 1.85 11.96
CA ARG A 78 13.58 1.21 10.65
C ARG A 78 13.96 -0.27 10.64
N SER A 79 14.85 -0.70 11.54
CA SER A 79 15.15 -2.13 11.73
C SER A 79 13.98 -2.86 12.40
N VAL A 80 13.32 -2.23 13.39
CA VAL A 80 12.07 -2.76 13.94
C VAL A 80 10.95 -2.78 12.89
N GLN A 81 10.84 -1.70 12.11
CA GLN A 81 9.90 -1.62 10.98
C GLN A 81 10.10 -2.77 9.99
N ALA A 82 11.35 -3.08 9.63
CA ALA A 82 11.71 -4.20 8.76
C ALA A 82 11.31 -5.56 9.36
N ASN A 83 11.65 -5.80 10.64
CA ASN A 83 11.33 -7.04 11.34
C ASN A 83 9.82 -7.29 11.51
N CYS A 84 9.05 -6.21 11.58
CA CYS A 84 7.59 -6.25 11.66
C CYS A 84 6.90 -6.24 10.29
N ASN A 85 7.64 -6.07 9.19
CA ASN A 85 7.10 -5.74 7.86
C ASN A 85 6.11 -4.56 7.91
N ALA A 86 6.36 -3.59 8.78
CA ALA A 86 5.43 -2.50 9.06
C ALA A 86 5.51 -1.39 7.99
N LEU A 87 4.38 -0.74 7.73
CA LEU A 87 4.28 0.35 6.75
C LEU A 87 3.98 1.66 7.46
N LEU A 88 4.65 2.74 7.04
CA LEU A 88 4.31 4.09 7.47
C LEU A 88 3.34 4.68 6.45
N GLY A 89 2.20 5.22 6.88
CA GLY A 89 1.17 5.76 6.01
C GLY A 89 0.68 7.15 6.41
N GLY A 90 -0.54 7.47 5.98
CA GLY A 90 -1.24 8.70 6.31
C GLY A 90 -0.55 9.95 5.74
N LEU A 91 -0.80 11.09 6.38
CA LEU A 91 -0.28 12.39 5.94
C LEU A 91 1.25 12.46 6.00
N PHE A 92 1.92 11.68 6.86
CA PHE A 92 3.38 11.63 6.86
C PHE A 92 3.92 11.14 5.52
N ALA A 93 3.37 10.05 5.00
CA ALA A 93 3.79 9.49 3.72
C ALA A 93 3.45 10.43 2.55
N GLN A 94 2.26 11.03 2.56
CA GLN A 94 1.87 12.00 1.54
C GLN A 94 2.82 13.22 1.53
N ARG A 95 3.12 13.81 2.70
CA ARG A 95 4.02 14.97 2.82
C ARG A 95 5.49 14.63 2.55
N PHE A 96 5.89 13.37 2.77
CA PHE A 96 7.20 12.87 2.35
C PHE A 96 7.36 12.97 0.83
N PHE A 97 6.37 12.50 0.06
CA PHE A 97 6.37 12.63 -1.40
C PHE A 97 6.23 14.07 -1.89
N ALA A 98 5.43 14.90 -1.19
CA ALA A 98 5.29 16.32 -1.49
C ALA A 98 6.59 17.12 -1.32
N ARG A 99 7.60 16.55 -0.63
CA ARG A 99 8.84 17.20 -0.21
C ARG A 99 8.62 18.37 0.74
N ASP A 100 7.61 18.24 1.61
CA ASP A 100 7.31 19.30 2.56
C ASP A 100 8.45 19.47 3.57
N LYS A 101 8.72 20.74 3.89
CA LYS A 101 9.72 21.11 4.90
C LYS A 101 9.25 20.78 6.30
N GLU A 102 7.94 20.92 6.54
CA GLU A 102 7.31 20.63 7.82
C GLU A 102 6.39 19.41 7.70
N LEU A 103 6.87 18.30 8.25
CA LEU A 103 6.10 17.07 8.37
C LEU A 103 5.06 17.16 9.49
N PRO A 104 3.96 16.40 9.42
CA PRO A 104 2.95 16.37 10.48
C PRO A 104 3.57 15.95 11.83
N ASP A 105 2.88 16.23 12.93
CA ASP A 105 3.27 15.73 14.26
C ASP A 105 2.78 14.30 14.52
N LYS A 106 2.08 13.68 13.56
CA LYS A 106 1.52 12.32 13.65
C LYS A 106 2.13 11.40 12.59
N ILE A 107 2.49 10.17 12.98
CA ILE A 107 2.77 9.05 12.05
C ILE A 107 1.75 7.94 12.28
N GLU A 108 1.24 7.38 11.20
CA GLU A 108 0.44 6.16 11.21
C GLU A 108 1.30 4.97 10.80
N ILE A 109 1.28 3.91 11.61
CA ILE A 109 2.08 2.71 11.39
C ILE A 109 1.12 1.51 11.28
N TYR A 110 1.17 0.84 10.14
CA TYR A 110 0.40 -0.36 9.86
C TYR A 110 1.27 -1.58 10.17
N VAL A 111 0.77 -2.51 10.97
CA VAL A 111 1.52 -3.69 11.44
C VAL A 111 0.60 -4.88 11.63
N GLN A 112 1.09 -6.10 11.46
CA GLN A 112 0.30 -7.30 11.70
C GLN A 112 0.17 -7.59 13.21
N THR A 113 -0.94 -8.17 13.63
CA THR A 113 -1.26 -8.42 15.06
C THR A 113 -0.17 -9.21 15.78
N ASN A 114 0.40 -10.23 15.16
CA ASN A 114 1.50 -11.02 15.73
C ASN A 114 2.82 -10.25 15.93
N LYS A 115 2.97 -9.05 15.35
CA LYS A 115 4.15 -8.19 15.46
C LYS A 115 3.89 -6.87 16.20
N VAL A 116 2.64 -6.59 16.60
CA VAL A 116 2.27 -5.33 17.25
C VAL A 116 2.97 -5.13 18.59
N ARG A 117 3.16 -6.21 19.36
CA ARG A 117 3.83 -6.17 20.68
C ARG A 117 5.28 -5.69 20.55
N LEU A 118 6.03 -6.24 19.58
CA LEU A 118 7.41 -5.84 19.31
C LEU A 118 7.53 -4.33 19.03
N LEU A 119 6.61 -3.79 18.23
CA LEU A 119 6.60 -2.37 17.90
C LEU A 119 6.19 -1.51 19.10
N ARG A 120 5.18 -1.93 19.87
CA ARG A 120 4.75 -1.26 21.10
C ARG A 120 5.89 -1.16 22.12
N ASP A 121 6.59 -2.27 22.37
CA ASP A 121 7.69 -2.33 23.32
C ASP A 121 8.82 -1.39 22.90
N TYR A 122 9.13 -1.34 21.60
CA TYR A 122 10.08 -0.38 21.05
C TYR A 122 9.65 1.07 21.28
N LEU A 123 8.38 1.41 21.01
CA LEU A 123 7.87 2.78 21.22
C LEU A 123 7.97 3.19 22.70
N ILE A 124 7.62 2.31 23.63
CA ILE A 124 7.72 2.57 25.07
C ILE A 124 9.19 2.77 25.47
N ALA A 125 10.10 1.93 25.00
CA ALA A 125 11.53 2.07 25.25
C ALA A 125 12.12 3.37 24.68
N GLU A 126 11.59 3.83 23.53
CA GLU A 126 11.92 5.11 22.90
C GLU A 126 11.34 6.32 23.67
N GLY A 127 10.52 6.09 24.69
CA GLY A 127 9.95 7.11 25.58
C GLY A 127 8.56 7.61 25.19
N TYR A 128 7.87 6.89 24.29
CA TYR A 128 6.46 7.15 24.02
C TYR A 128 5.58 6.60 25.14
N LYS A 129 4.50 7.33 25.45
CA LYS A 129 3.49 6.93 26.43
C LYS A 129 2.23 6.51 25.71
N ASP A 130 1.74 5.32 26.06
CA ASP A 130 0.44 4.81 25.62
C ASP A 130 -0.67 5.74 26.13
N THR A 131 -1.45 6.27 25.20
CA THR A 131 -2.67 7.01 25.51
C THR A 131 -3.84 6.08 25.30
N VAL A 132 -4.03 5.14 26.23
CA VAL A 132 -5.35 4.52 26.39
C VAL A 132 -6.32 5.68 26.62
N PRO A 133 -7.41 5.81 25.85
CA PRO A 133 -8.46 6.74 26.25
C PRO A 133 -8.86 6.36 27.66
N ALA A 134 -8.73 7.28 28.62
CA ALA A 134 -9.51 7.15 29.83
C ALA A 134 -10.95 7.02 29.32
N MET A 135 -11.55 5.83 29.45
CA MET A 135 -12.97 5.65 29.21
C MET A 135 -13.64 6.72 30.07
N ALA A 136 -14.11 7.80 29.43
CA ALA A 136 -15.11 8.64 30.01
C ALA A 136 -16.28 7.68 30.21
N LYS A 137 -16.48 7.22 31.45
CA LYS A 137 -17.73 6.59 31.85
C LYS A 137 -18.83 7.54 31.38
N PRO A 138 -19.77 7.13 30.52
CA PRO A 138 -21.01 7.86 30.40
C PRO A 138 -21.70 7.69 31.74
N GLU A 139 -21.75 8.75 32.53
CA GLU A 139 -22.72 8.84 33.61
C GLU A 139 -24.11 8.88 32.98
N GLY A 140 -24.87 7.80 33.17
CA GLY A 140 -26.33 7.80 33.07
C GLY A 140 -26.93 7.72 31.67
N SER A 141 -27.21 6.50 31.21
CA SER A 141 -28.47 6.19 30.52
C SER A 141 -28.70 4.68 30.56
N GLU A 142 -29.51 4.24 31.51
CA GLU A 142 -30.19 2.95 31.41
C GLU A 142 -31.28 3.09 30.33
N SER A 143 -31.15 2.33 29.25
CA SER A 143 -32.29 1.97 28.40
C SER A 143 -32.11 0.53 27.96
N GLU A 144 -33.07 -0.31 28.34
CA GLU A 144 -33.14 -1.74 28.02
C GLU A 144 -33.15 -1.98 26.50
N PRO A 145 -32.56 -3.09 26.00
CA PRO A 145 -32.56 -3.40 24.58
C PRO A 145 -33.89 -4.00 24.11
N ASP A 146 -34.33 -3.53 22.93
CA ASP A 146 -35.50 -3.97 22.17
C ASP A 146 -35.26 -5.39 21.59
N PRO A 147 -36.19 -6.37 21.72
CA PRO A 147 -35.88 -7.77 21.46
C PRO A 147 -35.95 -8.24 20.00
N ASP A 148 -36.17 -7.37 19.01
CA ASP A 148 -36.47 -7.79 17.62
C ASP A 148 -35.59 -7.14 16.53
N SER A 149 -34.26 -7.25 16.62
CA SER A 149 -33.37 -7.00 15.47
C SER A 149 -32.48 -8.21 15.17
N HIS A 150 -33.00 -9.12 14.34
CA HIS A 150 -32.22 -10.14 13.67
C HIS A 150 -31.43 -9.52 12.50
N PHE A 151 -30.20 -9.08 12.76
CA PHE A 151 -29.17 -8.89 11.73
C PHE A 151 -27.85 -9.49 12.24
N ASN A 152 -27.35 -10.48 11.51
CA ASN A 152 -26.04 -11.11 11.74
C ASN A 152 -24.93 -10.09 11.48
N ALA A 153 -24.49 -9.42 12.54
CA ALA A 153 -23.11 -8.97 12.66
C ALA A 153 -22.33 -10.13 13.30
N GLU A 154 -21.68 -10.94 12.47
CA GLU A 154 -20.54 -11.72 12.96
C GLU A 154 -19.41 -10.72 13.19
N GLU A 155 -19.50 -10.02 14.32
CA GLU A 155 -18.39 -9.30 14.90
C GLU A 155 -17.37 -10.33 15.38
N GLU A 156 -16.14 -10.19 14.88
CA GLU A 156 -14.94 -10.77 15.44
C GLU A 156 -14.70 -10.19 16.85
N GLU A 157 -15.50 -10.62 17.84
CA GLU A 157 -15.08 -10.66 19.23
C GLU A 157 -14.48 -12.05 19.50
N GLU A 158 -13.23 -12.26 19.09
CA GLU A 158 -12.42 -13.31 19.71
C GLU A 158 -12.02 -12.84 21.12
N ASP A 159 -12.90 -13.18 22.06
CA ASP A 159 -12.62 -13.29 23.48
C ASP A 159 -11.34 -14.09 23.71
N SER A 160 -10.28 -13.40 24.14
CA SER A 160 -9.18 -14.03 24.87
C SER A 160 -9.12 -13.43 26.27
N GLU A 161 -9.63 -14.21 27.22
CA GLU A 161 -9.58 -13.95 28.66
C GLU A 161 -8.14 -14.13 29.21
N ASP A 162 -7.19 -13.24 28.86
CA ASP A 162 -5.89 -13.11 29.55
C ASP A 162 -5.57 -11.60 29.80
N PRO A 163 -5.11 -11.20 31.02
CA PRO A 163 -5.42 -9.93 31.67
C PRO A 163 -4.42 -8.77 31.40
N ASP A 164 -3.67 -8.80 30.29
CA ASP A 164 -2.74 -7.72 29.93
C ASP A 164 -3.23 -6.96 28.68
N LYS A 165 -4.17 -6.04 28.93
CA LYS A 165 -4.71 -4.95 28.09
C LYS A 165 -4.33 -4.96 26.61
N SER A 166 -5.34 -4.96 25.74
CA SER A 166 -5.23 -4.68 24.30
C SER A 166 -4.16 -3.63 24.02
N PRO A 167 -3.23 -3.89 23.08
CA PRO A 167 -2.11 -2.98 22.84
C PRO A 167 -2.63 -1.58 22.54
N GLY A 168 -2.00 -0.57 23.14
CA GLY A 168 -2.38 0.83 22.93
C GLY A 168 -2.42 1.21 21.46
N LYS A 169 -3.48 1.90 21.03
CA LYS A 169 -3.64 2.37 19.64
C LYS A 169 -2.91 3.68 19.37
N HIS A 170 -2.77 4.51 20.39
CA HIS A 170 -2.23 5.85 20.27
C HIS A 170 -1.10 6.05 21.29
N PHE A 171 -0.01 6.66 20.83
CA PHE A 171 1.12 6.98 21.69
C PHE A 171 1.54 8.42 21.50
N LYS A 172 2.02 9.05 22.57
CA LYS A 172 2.54 10.42 22.52
C LYS A 172 3.90 10.54 23.19
N LYS A 173 4.72 11.45 22.67
CA LYS A 173 6.03 11.81 23.23
C LYS A 173 6.22 13.31 23.13
N ASP A 174 6.72 13.91 24.20
CA ASP A 174 7.14 15.31 24.18
C ASP A 174 8.57 15.37 23.63
N THR A 175 8.77 16.20 22.62
CA THR A 175 10.07 16.44 22.00
C THR A 175 10.91 17.37 22.89
N ALA A 176 12.23 17.39 22.70
CA ALA A 176 13.12 18.31 23.39
C ALA A 176 12.77 19.80 23.17
N ALA A 177 12.07 20.12 22.08
CA ALA A 177 11.58 21.46 21.77
C ALA A 177 10.23 21.80 22.42
N GLY A 178 9.67 20.93 23.27
CA GLY A 178 8.38 21.12 23.92
C GLY A 178 7.16 20.91 23.02
N LYS A 179 7.34 20.49 21.77
CA LYS A 179 6.25 20.03 20.88
C LYS A 179 5.91 18.57 21.16
N GLN A 180 4.64 18.20 21.02
CA GLN A 180 4.20 16.81 21.15
C GLN A 180 4.16 16.13 19.77
N VAL A 181 4.62 14.88 19.72
CA VAL A 181 4.48 14.01 18.54
C VAL A 181 3.67 12.77 18.89
N HIS A 182 2.95 12.25 17.89
CA HIS A 182 1.95 11.20 18.03
C HIS A 182 2.25 10.01 17.10
N MET A 183 2.09 8.80 17.62
CA MET A 183 2.10 7.57 16.84
C MET A 183 0.71 6.94 16.92
N GLN A 184 0.16 6.53 15.78
CA GLN A 184 -1.02 5.68 15.73
C GLN A 184 -0.63 4.32 15.16
N LEU A 185 -0.86 3.27 15.94
CA LEU A 185 -0.69 1.91 15.48
C LEU A 185 -2.03 1.42 14.91
N ASN A 186 -1.99 0.91 13.69
CA ASN A 186 -3.12 0.28 13.01
C ASN A 186 -2.73 -1.18 12.77
N TRP A 187 -3.37 -2.12 13.48
CA TRP A 187 -3.11 -3.55 13.29
C TRP A 187 -4.36 -4.35 12.93
N SER A 188 -4.15 -5.50 12.32
CA SER A 188 -5.16 -6.50 12.01
C SER A 188 -4.50 -7.88 11.86
N GLY A 189 -5.30 -8.94 11.76
CA GLY A 189 -4.80 -10.27 11.41
C GLY A 189 -4.17 -10.30 10.01
N ASN A 190 -4.70 -9.49 9.10
CA ASN A 190 -4.25 -9.36 7.71
C ASN A 190 -2.87 -8.66 7.58
N PRO A 191 -2.18 -8.79 6.43
CA PRO A 191 -0.93 -8.09 6.17
C PRO A 191 -1.11 -6.57 6.24
N PRO A 192 -0.07 -5.81 6.64
CA PRO A 192 -0.17 -4.34 6.80
C PRO A 192 -0.66 -3.60 5.55
N ILE A 193 -0.27 -4.07 4.36
CA ILE A 193 -0.71 -3.46 3.09
C ILE A 193 -2.22 -3.63 2.87
N TYR A 194 -2.80 -4.75 3.29
CA TYR A 194 -4.23 -5.00 3.17
C TYR A 194 -5.03 -3.96 3.97
N LYS A 195 -4.66 -3.76 5.24
CA LYS A 195 -5.31 -2.78 6.12
C LYS A 195 -5.15 -1.35 5.58
N LEU A 196 -3.95 -1.01 5.12
CA LEU A 196 -3.68 0.31 4.54
C LEU A 196 -4.56 0.60 3.31
N LEU A 197 -4.69 -0.36 2.41
CA LEU A 197 -5.46 -0.21 1.18
C LEU A 197 -6.97 -0.10 1.45
N THR A 198 -7.48 -0.81 2.46
CA THR A 198 -8.92 -0.87 2.79
C THR A 198 -9.40 0.26 3.70
N GLU A 199 -8.54 0.78 4.57
CA GLU A 199 -8.90 1.85 5.52
C GLU A 199 -8.46 3.25 5.08
N ALA A 200 -7.84 3.38 3.91
CA ALA A 200 -7.42 4.68 3.39
C ALA A 200 -8.65 5.58 3.11
N PRO A 201 -8.75 6.79 3.69
CA PRO A 201 -9.89 7.69 3.44
C PRO A 201 -9.93 8.26 2.02
N THR A 202 -8.74 8.49 1.42
CA THR A 202 -8.61 9.06 0.08
C THR A 202 -7.43 8.43 -0.67
N THR A 203 -7.36 8.63 -1.98
CA THR A 203 -6.21 8.19 -2.79
C THR A 203 -4.88 8.79 -2.35
N ALA A 204 -4.88 9.92 -1.62
CA ALA A 204 -3.68 10.49 -1.03
C ALA A 204 -3.17 9.72 0.20
N ALA A 205 -4.05 8.96 0.87
CA ALA A 205 -3.68 8.07 1.97
C ALA A 205 -3.14 6.72 1.48
N LEU A 206 -3.21 6.45 0.18
CA LEU A 206 -2.57 5.30 -0.49
C LEU A 206 -1.09 5.54 -0.81
N ASN A 207 -0.47 6.49 -0.13
CA ASN A 207 0.97 6.69 -0.12
C ASN A 207 1.54 6.04 1.14
N PHE A 208 2.62 5.29 1.02
CA PHE A 208 3.21 4.60 2.17
C PHE A 208 4.71 4.33 2.02
N LEU A 209 5.37 4.06 3.13
CA LEU A 209 6.79 3.75 3.19
C LEU A 209 6.99 2.40 3.87
N SER A 210 7.62 1.47 3.16
CA SER A 210 8.21 0.27 3.74
C SER A 210 9.60 0.57 4.30
N TRP A 211 10.26 -0.44 4.85
CA TRP A 211 11.63 -0.29 5.36
C TRP A 211 12.64 0.06 4.25
N ASN A 212 12.40 -0.29 2.99
CA ASN A 212 13.34 -0.09 1.88
C ASN A 212 12.87 0.89 0.79
N ARG A 213 11.57 1.15 0.68
CA ARG A 213 11.00 1.95 -0.41
C ARG A 213 9.83 2.80 0.05
N ALA A 214 9.63 3.93 -0.61
CA ALA A 214 8.40 4.69 -0.54
C ALA A 214 7.57 4.44 -1.81
N TYR A 215 6.25 4.30 -1.67
CA TYR A 215 5.30 4.07 -2.76
C TYR A 215 4.19 5.11 -2.74
N ALA A 216 3.96 5.73 -3.89
CA ALA A 216 2.77 6.53 -4.16
C ALA A 216 1.98 5.85 -5.28
N LEU A 217 0.82 5.25 -4.94
CA LEU A 217 0.04 4.43 -5.87
C LEU A 217 -0.68 5.24 -6.95
N PHE A 218 -1.00 6.51 -6.64
CA PHE A 218 -1.68 7.46 -7.51
C PHE A 218 -0.92 8.80 -7.60
N PRO A 219 0.32 8.80 -8.13
CA PRO A 219 1.20 9.95 -8.03
C PRO A 219 0.80 11.07 -9.00
N SER A 220 0.29 10.73 -10.19
CA SER A 220 -0.12 11.72 -11.20
C SER A 220 -1.29 12.57 -10.70
N THR A 221 -2.36 11.93 -10.23
CA THR A 221 -3.52 12.64 -9.68
C THR A 221 -3.13 13.44 -8.43
N THR A 222 -2.43 12.81 -7.49
CA THR A 222 -2.09 13.44 -6.20
C THR A 222 -1.08 14.58 -6.32
N PHE A 223 0.03 14.39 -7.04
CA PHE A 223 1.17 15.33 -6.99
C PHE A 223 1.31 16.22 -8.22
N ILE A 224 0.69 15.85 -9.36
CA ILE A 224 0.72 16.65 -10.59
C ILE A 224 -0.61 17.40 -10.74
N GLN A 225 -1.74 16.68 -10.75
CA GLN A 225 -3.07 17.28 -10.93
C GLN A 225 -3.61 17.92 -9.65
N LYS A 226 -3.06 17.55 -8.49
CA LYS A 226 -3.51 17.98 -7.16
C LYS A 226 -4.93 17.54 -6.84
N ASP A 227 -5.36 16.42 -7.42
CA ASP A 227 -6.67 15.82 -7.22
C ASP A 227 -6.56 14.55 -6.37
N VAL A 228 -7.45 14.43 -5.40
CA VAL A 228 -7.54 13.26 -4.51
C VAL A 228 -8.98 12.78 -4.47
N TYR A 229 -9.20 11.47 -4.53
CA TYR A 229 -10.55 10.90 -4.60
C TYR A 229 -10.93 10.21 -3.31
N LEU A 230 -12.20 10.31 -2.92
CA LEU A 230 -12.76 9.65 -1.74
C LEU A 230 -12.76 8.12 -1.92
N LEU A 231 -12.39 7.42 -0.85
CA LEU A 231 -12.41 5.95 -0.74
C LEU A 231 -13.34 5.46 0.38
N LEU A 232 -13.49 6.24 1.44
CA LEU A 232 -14.43 5.99 2.54
C LEU A 232 -15.66 6.92 2.47
N LYS A 233 -16.69 6.57 3.23
CA LYS A 233 -17.94 7.35 3.34
C LYS A 233 -17.61 8.75 3.87
N LEU A 234 -18.23 9.77 3.28
CA LEU A 234 -18.07 11.15 3.75
C LEU A 234 -18.81 11.35 5.08
N ASP A 235 -18.04 11.49 6.16
CA ASP A 235 -18.53 11.75 7.51
C ASP A 235 -17.71 12.85 8.22
N ASP A 236 -18.13 13.22 9.43
CA ASP A 236 -17.46 14.24 10.23
C ASP A 236 -16.03 13.83 10.64
N ALA A 237 -15.76 12.54 10.77
CA ALA A 237 -14.44 12.02 11.14
C ALA A 237 -13.39 12.31 10.06
N MET A 238 -13.79 12.39 8.78
CA MET A 238 -12.90 12.78 7.69
C MET A 238 -12.62 14.28 7.61
N GLY A 239 -13.40 15.13 8.29
CA GLY A 239 -13.31 16.59 8.17
C GLY A 239 -11.90 17.14 8.41
N GLU A 240 -11.22 16.68 9.47
CA GLU A 240 -9.85 17.10 9.79
C GLU A 240 -8.85 16.68 8.69
N HIS A 241 -8.95 15.43 8.21
CA HIS A 241 -8.09 14.91 7.14
C HIS A 241 -8.26 15.72 5.86
N LEU A 242 -9.50 16.00 5.44
CA LEU A 242 -9.78 16.77 4.22
C LEU A 242 -9.33 18.22 4.34
N ALA A 243 -9.48 18.85 5.51
CA ALA A 243 -8.97 20.19 5.76
C ALA A 243 -7.44 20.25 5.61
N GLN A 244 -6.72 19.28 6.20
CA GLN A 244 -5.26 19.18 6.07
C GLN A 244 -4.81 18.94 4.62
N LEU A 245 -5.56 18.19 3.81
CA LEU A 245 -5.25 18.06 2.39
C LEU A 245 -5.47 19.39 1.64
N ALA A 246 -6.56 20.11 1.93
CA ALA A 246 -6.88 21.38 1.30
C ALA A 246 -5.85 22.49 1.63
N GLU A 247 -5.36 22.55 2.87
CA GLU A 247 -4.26 23.45 3.28
C GLU A 247 -2.98 23.25 2.45
N HIS A 248 -2.79 22.05 1.90
CA HIS A 248 -1.64 21.70 1.05
C HIS A 248 -1.97 21.77 -0.45
N GLY A 249 -3.08 22.44 -0.79
CA GLY A 249 -3.48 22.71 -2.16
C GLY A 249 -3.99 21.48 -2.92
N LEU A 250 -4.50 20.46 -2.20
CA LEU A 250 -5.14 19.30 -2.81
C LEU A 250 -6.66 19.49 -2.88
N HIS A 251 -7.23 19.09 -4.01
CA HIS A 251 -8.66 19.16 -4.27
C HIS A 251 -9.30 17.78 -4.04
N THR A 252 -10.15 17.70 -3.03
CA THR A 252 -10.93 16.48 -2.76
C THR A 252 -12.07 16.37 -3.75
N LYS A 253 -12.17 15.21 -4.40
CA LYS A 253 -13.18 14.86 -5.41
C LYS A 253 -13.88 13.57 -5.01
N SER A 254 -15.10 13.40 -5.52
CA SER A 254 -15.90 12.19 -5.37
C SER A 254 -15.40 11.09 -6.30
N VAL A 255 -16.18 10.73 -7.33
CA VAL A 255 -15.75 9.88 -8.45
C VAL A 255 -15.53 10.73 -9.69
N HIS A 256 -14.69 10.28 -10.62
CA HIS A 256 -14.41 11.05 -11.84
C HIS A 256 -15.68 11.23 -12.70
N TRP A 257 -15.95 12.46 -13.17
CA TRP A 257 -17.17 12.81 -13.94
C TRP A 257 -17.39 11.93 -15.18
N ASN A 258 -16.35 11.71 -15.98
CA ASN A 258 -16.41 10.83 -17.16
C ASN A 258 -16.76 9.36 -16.85
N GLN A 259 -16.62 8.92 -15.60
CA GLN A 259 -17.03 7.57 -15.19
C GLN A 259 -18.49 7.55 -14.72
N ARG A 260 -18.94 8.62 -14.04
CA ARG A 260 -20.35 8.80 -13.64
C ARG A 260 -21.31 8.87 -14.82
N GLU A 261 -20.91 9.50 -15.92
CA GLU A 261 -21.72 9.57 -17.15
C GLU A 261 -21.79 8.23 -17.90
N ARG A 262 -20.81 7.32 -17.67
CA ARG A 262 -20.77 5.98 -18.28
C ARG A 262 -21.70 4.97 -17.60
N GLU A 263 -22.06 5.17 -16.32
CA GLU A 263 -23.04 4.34 -15.62
C GLU A 263 -24.47 4.48 -16.18
N GLY A 264 -24.76 5.59 -16.87
CA GLY A 264 -26.05 5.79 -17.57
C GLY A 264 -26.23 4.89 -18.80
N ASN A 265 -25.18 4.20 -19.25
CA ASN A 265 -25.20 3.34 -20.41
C ASN A 265 -24.53 2.01 -20.03
N ALA A 266 -25.31 0.95 -19.77
CA ALA A 266 -24.81 -0.36 -19.36
C ALA A 266 -23.70 -0.90 -20.30
N TRP A 267 -23.72 -0.48 -21.56
CA TRP A 267 -22.70 -0.76 -22.56
C TRP A 267 -21.32 -0.15 -22.23
N CYS A 268 -21.25 1.04 -21.62
CA CYS A 268 -19.97 1.69 -21.30
C CYS A 268 -19.30 1.11 -20.05
N ALA A 269 -20.06 0.57 -19.10
CA ALA A 269 -19.52 -0.06 -17.88
C ALA A 269 -18.76 -1.36 -18.20
N LEU A 270 -19.24 -2.16 -19.16
CA LEU A 270 -18.64 -3.42 -19.60
C LEU A 270 -17.28 -3.24 -20.31
N PHE A 271 -17.04 -2.12 -20.99
CA PHE A 271 -15.82 -1.90 -21.78
C PHE A 271 -14.83 -0.87 -21.20
N ALA A 272 -15.26 -0.05 -20.22
CA ALA A 272 -14.42 0.97 -19.60
C ALA A 272 -13.57 0.47 -18.41
N GLY A 273 -13.93 -0.66 -17.80
CA GLY A 273 -13.39 -1.12 -16.52
C GLY A 273 -11.87 -1.33 -16.46
N ASN A 274 -11.20 -1.55 -17.59
CA ASN A 274 -9.76 -1.84 -17.66
C ASN A 274 -8.89 -0.72 -18.26
N SER A 275 -9.47 0.38 -18.77
CA SER A 275 -8.69 1.43 -19.46
C SER A 275 -8.49 2.71 -18.64
N ASP A 276 -9.25 2.93 -17.57
CA ASP A 276 -9.06 4.08 -16.70
C ASP A 276 -8.00 3.82 -15.63
N ILE A 277 -7.09 4.78 -15.45
CA ILE A 277 -5.98 4.69 -14.50
C ILE A 277 -6.45 4.48 -13.05
N MET A 278 -7.66 4.93 -12.71
CA MET A 278 -8.23 4.80 -11.37
C MET A 278 -8.76 3.39 -11.11
N THR A 279 -9.49 2.81 -12.07
CA THR A 279 -10.26 1.57 -11.84
C THR A 279 -9.65 0.32 -12.46
N ARG A 280 -8.54 0.45 -13.21
CA ARG A 280 -7.84 -0.72 -13.74
C ARG A 280 -7.24 -1.59 -12.64
N LEU A 281 -6.93 -2.83 -12.98
CA LEU A 281 -6.11 -3.69 -12.13
C LEU A 281 -4.69 -3.10 -12.02
N ARG A 282 -4.21 -2.97 -10.79
CA ARG A 282 -2.91 -2.36 -10.46
C ARG A 282 -2.10 -3.31 -9.60
N ARG A 283 -0.78 -3.12 -9.63
CA ARG A 283 0.17 -3.81 -8.75
C ARG A 283 1.04 -2.79 -8.04
N VAL A 284 1.33 -3.00 -6.75
CA VAL A 284 2.26 -2.13 -6.00
C VAL A 284 3.61 -2.11 -6.71
N GLY A 285 4.07 -0.91 -7.08
CA GLY A 285 5.34 -0.74 -7.78
C GLY A 285 5.25 -0.93 -9.31
N ASP A 286 4.05 -1.02 -9.87
CA ASP A 286 3.85 -0.98 -11.32
C ASP A 286 4.28 0.35 -11.97
N LYS A 287 4.20 0.44 -13.30
CA LYS A 287 4.61 1.62 -14.08
C LYS A 287 3.86 2.91 -13.75
N TYR A 288 2.77 2.81 -12.99
CA TYR A 288 1.94 3.93 -12.57
C TYR A 288 2.15 4.30 -11.10
N THR A 289 2.91 3.48 -10.37
CA THR A 289 3.36 3.74 -9.00
C THR A 289 4.64 4.55 -9.03
N TRP A 290 4.70 5.63 -8.25
CA TRP A 290 5.96 6.32 -8.04
C TRP A 290 6.67 5.70 -6.84
N THR A 291 7.80 5.04 -7.13
CA THR A 291 8.65 4.38 -6.14
C THR A 291 9.92 5.19 -5.89
N ILE A 292 10.33 5.33 -4.63
CA ILE A 292 11.61 5.93 -4.22
C ILE A 292 12.36 4.90 -3.38
N ASP A 293 13.56 4.51 -3.82
CA ASP A 293 14.47 3.68 -3.02
C ASP A 293 14.98 4.48 -1.81
N LEU A 294 14.88 3.88 -0.62
CA LEU A 294 15.34 4.46 0.64
C LEU A 294 16.71 3.88 1.02
N ASP A 295 17.48 4.64 1.80
CA ASP A 295 18.76 4.19 2.34
C ASP A 295 18.57 2.97 3.25
N THR A 296 19.05 1.79 2.85
CA THR A 296 18.96 0.55 3.64
C THR A 296 20.24 0.25 4.43
N ASN A 297 21.23 1.16 4.45
CA ASN A 297 22.47 0.93 5.17
C ASN A 297 22.24 0.77 6.68
N GLY A 298 22.45 -0.45 7.18
CA GLY A 298 22.25 -0.81 8.58
C GLY A 298 20.81 -1.23 8.92
N VAL A 299 19.98 -1.52 7.92
CA VAL A 299 18.63 -2.07 8.09
C VAL A 299 18.58 -3.45 7.44
N VAL A 300 18.17 -4.47 8.20
CA VAL A 300 18.04 -5.86 7.73
C VAL A 300 16.58 -6.27 7.82
N SER A 301 16.07 -6.95 6.79
CA SER A 301 14.72 -7.51 6.73
C SER A 301 14.80 -8.98 6.33
N GLU A 302 14.03 -9.83 7.01
CA GLU A 302 13.84 -11.23 6.60
C GLU A 302 12.84 -11.34 5.45
N THR A 303 11.90 -10.40 5.34
CA THR A 303 10.92 -10.36 4.26
C THR A 303 11.51 -9.67 3.03
N PRO A 304 11.54 -10.35 1.87
CA PRO A 304 11.96 -9.74 0.61
C PRO A 304 11.01 -8.63 0.18
N ALA A 305 11.56 -7.52 -0.33
CA ALA A 305 10.76 -6.39 -0.84
C ALA A 305 9.75 -6.79 -1.92
N LYS A 306 10.11 -7.81 -2.72
CA LYS A 306 9.27 -8.35 -3.80
C LYS A 306 7.92 -8.88 -3.31
N VAL A 307 7.82 -9.36 -2.07
CA VAL A 307 6.55 -9.86 -1.51
C VAL A 307 5.49 -8.75 -1.50
N LEU A 308 5.86 -7.58 -0.98
CA LEU A 308 4.99 -6.40 -0.97
C LEU A 308 4.62 -5.96 -2.39
N GLU A 309 5.57 -6.00 -3.32
CA GLU A 309 5.38 -5.60 -4.73
C GLU A 309 4.58 -6.60 -5.56
N GLN A 310 4.30 -7.81 -5.05
CA GLN A 310 3.31 -8.69 -5.67
C GLN A 310 1.87 -8.33 -5.29
N THR A 311 1.66 -7.35 -4.39
CA THR A 311 0.32 -6.93 -4.00
C THR A 311 -0.43 -6.34 -5.19
N THR A 312 -1.52 -6.99 -5.60
CA THR A 312 -2.45 -6.45 -6.60
C THR A 312 -3.69 -5.86 -5.94
N PHE A 313 -4.23 -4.82 -6.56
CA PHE A 313 -5.39 -4.07 -6.06
C PHE A 313 -6.14 -3.40 -7.21
N LYS A 314 -7.40 -3.06 -6.98
CA LYS A 314 -8.26 -2.40 -7.98
C LYS A 314 -9.23 -1.48 -7.26
N LEU A 315 -9.40 -0.26 -7.75
CA LEU A 315 -10.53 0.57 -7.30
C LEU A 315 -11.75 0.27 -8.15
N GLN A 316 -12.92 0.29 -7.54
CA GLN A 316 -14.19 0.04 -8.19
C GLN A 316 -15.16 1.19 -7.94
N LEU A 317 -16.10 1.39 -8.87
CA LEU A 317 -17.25 2.24 -8.64
C LEU A 317 -18.34 1.42 -7.91
N PRO A 318 -19.15 2.05 -7.06
CA PRO A 318 -20.27 1.38 -6.42
C PRO A 318 -21.31 0.96 -7.48
N GLY A 319 -21.38 -0.35 -7.77
CA GLY A 319 -22.41 -0.93 -8.64
C GLY A 319 -23.71 -1.19 -7.89
N LYS A 320 -24.83 -1.37 -8.62
CA LYS A 320 -26.19 -1.60 -8.05
C LYS A 320 -26.30 -2.83 -7.13
N GLN A 321 -25.37 -3.77 -7.22
CA GLN A 321 -25.40 -5.06 -6.51
C GLN A 321 -24.66 -5.03 -5.17
N TRP A 322 -23.98 -3.93 -4.82
CA TRP A 322 -23.24 -3.84 -3.55
C TRP A 322 -24.19 -3.60 -2.37
N PRO A 323 -23.91 -4.12 -1.16
CA PRO A 323 -24.76 -3.92 0.02
C PRO A 323 -25.00 -2.42 0.31
N ASP A 324 -23.96 -1.61 0.13
CA ASP A 324 -23.98 -0.14 0.24
C ASP A 324 -24.71 0.57 -0.90
N ALA A 325 -25.05 -0.11 -2.00
CA ALA A 325 -25.74 0.51 -3.15
C ALA A 325 -27.18 0.91 -2.82
N HIS A 326 -27.75 0.31 -1.76
CA HIS A 326 -29.06 0.63 -1.22
C HIS A 326 -29.03 1.72 -0.14
N GLU A 327 -27.85 2.00 0.45
CA GLU A 327 -27.68 3.17 1.30
C GLU A 327 -27.60 4.43 0.43
N MET A 328 -28.43 5.42 0.73
CA MET A 328 -28.31 6.74 0.09
C MET A 328 -27.06 7.46 0.62
N VAL A 329 -25.90 7.11 0.08
CA VAL A 329 -24.66 7.83 0.37
C VAL A 329 -24.71 9.15 -0.40
N PRO A 330 -24.68 10.32 0.26
CA PRO A 330 -24.87 11.62 -0.39
C PRO A 330 -23.76 11.98 -1.37
N VAL A 331 -22.57 11.38 -1.22
CA VAL A 331 -21.41 11.62 -2.07
C VAL A 331 -20.84 10.28 -2.57
N PRO A 332 -20.78 10.05 -3.90
CA PRO A 332 -20.19 8.83 -4.44
C PRO A 332 -18.68 8.80 -4.17
N ARG A 333 -18.12 7.59 -4.09
CA ARG A 333 -16.70 7.33 -3.80
C ARG A 333 -16.21 6.14 -4.61
N TYR A 334 -14.90 6.03 -4.77
CA TYR A 334 -14.32 4.75 -5.18
C TYR A 334 -14.31 3.79 -3.98
N MET A 335 -14.34 2.50 -4.25
CA MET A 335 -14.15 1.48 -3.22
C MET A 335 -12.91 0.67 -3.56
N MET A 336 -12.15 0.27 -2.53
CA MET A 336 -11.14 -0.76 -2.72
C MET A 336 -11.86 -2.06 -3.06
N GLY A 337 -11.55 -2.64 -4.20
CA GLY A 337 -12.08 -3.94 -4.59
C GLY A 337 -11.69 -5.02 -3.58
N PRO A 338 -12.41 -6.16 -3.59
CA PRO A 338 -12.08 -7.26 -2.70
C PRO A 338 -10.64 -7.73 -2.97
N MET A 339 -9.97 -8.19 -1.92
CA MET A 339 -8.63 -8.72 -1.99
C MET A 339 -8.56 -10.00 -1.17
N TRP A 340 -7.76 -10.94 -1.65
CA TRP A 340 -7.45 -12.19 -0.98
C TRP A 340 -6.07 -12.12 -0.32
N TRP A 341 -5.97 -12.61 0.91
CA TRP A 341 -4.68 -12.85 1.55
C TRP A 341 -4.27 -14.31 1.37
N LEU A 342 -3.45 -14.56 0.34
CA LEU A 342 -2.90 -15.87 0.05
C LEU A 342 -1.84 -16.22 1.10
N ARG A 343 -2.18 -17.14 1.99
CA ARG A 343 -1.28 -17.73 2.99
C ARG A 343 -1.41 -19.25 2.97
N CYS A 344 -0.28 -19.93 3.13
CA CYS A 344 -0.25 -21.38 3.11
C CYS A 344 0.94 -21.89 3.95
N PRO A 345 0.87 -23.06 4.61
CA PRO A 345 1.99 -23.58 5.39
C PRO A 345 3.28 -23.81 4.59
N VAL A 346 3.15 -23.95 3.26
CA VAL A 346 4.28 -24.07 2.33
C VAL A 346 4.86 -22.73 1.87
N LEU A 347 4.41 -21.62 2.46
CA LEU A 347 4.91 -20.27 2.21
C LEU A 347 5.47 -19.67 3.49
N LYS A 348 6.62 -19.00 3.38
CA LYS A 348 7.19 -18.18 4.46
C LYS A 348 6.45 -16.85 4.59
N HIS A 349 5.93 -16.34 3.48
CA HIS A 349 5.27 -15.05 3.41
C HIS A 349 3.84 -15.16 2.91
N GLY A 350 3.02 -14.21 3.35
CA GLY A 350 1.69 -13.99 2.79
C GLY A 350 1.73 -13.06 1.59
N TYR A 351 0.91 -13.34 0.58
CA TYR A 351 0.76 -12.53 -0.62
C TYR A 351 -0.65 -11.96 -0.67
N VAL A 352 -0.81 -10.73 -1.17
CA VAL A 352 -2.13 -10.11 -1.32
C VAL A 352 -2.45 -10.01 -2.80
N ALA A 353 -3.59 -10.54 -3.21
CA ALA A 353 -4.05 -10.46 -4.59
C ALA A 353 -5.45 -9.83 -4.65
N VAL A 354 -5.79 -9.21 -5.77
CA VAL A 354 -7.18 -8.81 -6.02
C VAL A 354 -8.08 -10.05 -6.04
N ASP A 355 -9.27 -9.91 -5.49
CA ASP A 355 -10.36 -10.86 -5.67
C ASP A 355 -11.49 -10.15 -6.41
N ASP A 356 -11.59 -10.38 -7.71
CA ASP A 356 -12.62 -9.83 -8.58
C ASP A 356 -13.80 -10.78 -8.75
N SER A 357 -14.02 -11.70 -7.81
CA SER A 357 -15.20 -12.58 -7.75
C SER A 357 -16.50 -11.82 -7.52
N ILE A 358 -16.45 -10.65 -6.86
CA ILE A 358 -17.62 -9.82 -6.50
C ILE A 358 -17.97 -8.83 -7.63
N GLY A 359 -17.98 -9.30 -8.87
CA GLY A 359 -18.40 -8.56 -10.06
C GLY A 359 -19.74 -9.05 -10.60
N ASP A 360 -20.45 -8.19 -11.34
CA ASP A 360 -21.62 -8.55 -12.13
C ASP A 360 -21.30 -9.83 -12.93
N GLU A 361 -22.14 -10.87 -12.85
CA GLU A 361 -21.96 -12.16 -13.56
C GLU A 361 -21.73 -11.99 -15.07
N ASN A 362 -22.05 -10.81 -15.62
CA ASN A 362 -21.86 -10.44 -17.02
C ASN A 362 -20.50 -9.78 -17.33
N ILE A 363 -19.66 -9.48 -16.33
CA ILE A 363 -18.30 -8.96 -16.52
C ILE A 363 -17.32 -10.13 -16.41
N PRO A 364 -16.58 -10.48 -17.47
CA PRO A 364 -15.56 -11.53 -17.40
C PRO A 364 -14.56 -11.22 -16.29
N HIS A 365 -14.30 -12.18 -15.39
CA HIS A 365 -13.22 -12.11 -14.42
C HIS A 365 -11.88 -11.88 -15.15
N SER A 366 -10.94 -11.21 -14.51
CA SER A 366 -9.60 -11.07 -15.09
C SER A 366 -8.94 -12.44 -15.23
N LYS A 367 -8.25 -12.69 -16.34
CA LYS A 367 -7.48 -13.95 -16.49
C LYS A 367 -6.37 -14.06 -15.45
N TYR A 368 -5.96 -12.94 -14.88
CA TYR A 368 -5.12 -12.91 -13.70
C TYR A 368 -5.74 -13.70 -12.53
N ARG A 369 -7.05 -13.54 -12.24
CA ARG A 369 -7.73 -14.29 -11.17
C ARG A 369 -7.70 -15.79 -11.37
N ASP A 370 -8.02 -16.26 -12.58
CA ASP A 370 -7.99 -17.69 -12.92
C ASP A 370 -6.62 -18.32 -12.63
N LYS A 371 -5.54 -17.54 -12.87
CA LYS A 371 -4.17 -17.95 -12.55
C LYS A 371 -3.92 -17.97 -11.05
N VAL A 372 -4.46 -17.00 -10.29
CA VAL A 372 -4.36 -17.01 -8.83
C VAL A 372 -5.12 -18.20 -8.24
N ASP A 373 -6.29 -18.56 -8.75
CA ASP A 373 -7.01 -19.78 -8.33
C ASP A 373 -6.21 -21.05 -8.63
N SER A 374 -5.65 -21.13 -9.84
CA SER A 374 -4.76 -22.25 -10.20
C SER A 374 -3.54 -22.35 -9.28
N LEU A 375 -3.03 -21.21 -8.81
CA LEU A 375 -1.95 -21.16 -7.82
C LEU A 375 -2.41 -21.65 -6.45
N ILE A 376 -3.61 -21.28 -5.99
CA ILE A 376 -4.18 -21.75 -4.72
C ILE A 376 -4.29 -23.27 -4.72
N ASP A 377 -4.86 -23.85 -5.78
CA ASP A 377 -4.96 -25.30 -5.95
C ASP A 377 -3.57 -25.96 -5.90
N ARG A 378 -2.58 -25.35 -6.57
CA ARG A 378 -1.21 -25.84 -6.56
C ARG A 378 -0.57 -25.80 -5.18
N LEU A 379 -0.82 -24.76 -4.39
CA LEU A 379 -0.30 -24.64 -3.03
C LEU A 379 -0.95 -25.65 -2.08
N ARG A 380 -2.24 -25.95 -2.28
CA ARG A 380 -2.94 -27.04 -1.59
C ARG A 380 -2.30 -28.39 -1.90
N GLU A 381 -2.02 -28.69 -3.16
CA GLU A 381 -1.32 -29.90 -3.57
C GLU A 381 0.06 -30.04 -2.90
N LEU A 382 0.86 -28.96 -2.93
CA LEU A 382 2.19 -28.93 -2.31
C LEU A 382 2.12 -29.13 -0.80
N THR A 383 1.14 -28.52 -0.14
CA THR A 383 0.89 -28.73 1.31
C THR A 383 0.57 -30.19 1.60
N MET A 384 -0.28 -30.82 0.77
CA MET A 384 -0.59 -32.24 0.90
C MET A 384 0.64 -33.13 0.71
N ILE A 385 1.50 -32.80 -0.26
CA ILE A 385 2.76 -33.52 -0.49
C ILE A 385 3.66 -33.43 0.75
N GLU A 386 3.85 -32.23 1.32
CA GLU A 386 4.69 -32.06 2.51
C GLU A 386 4.10 -32.80 3.73
N LEU A 387 2.79 -32.77 3.95
CA LEU A 387 2.15 -33.52 5.03
C LEU A 387 2.31 -35.03 4.89
N VAL A 388 2.30 -35.56 3.66
CA VAL A 388 2.48 -37.00 3.40
C VAL A 388 3.89 -37.47 3.75
N LYS A 389 4.90 -36.59 3.67
CA LYS A 389 6.29 -36.91 4.10
C LYS A 389 6.38 -37.19 5.60
N ILE A 390 5.46 -36.66 6.41
CA ILE A 390 5.39 -36.93 7.84
C ILE A 390 4.94 -38.39 8.06
N PRO A 391 5.64 -39.19 8.90
CA PRO A 391 5.24 -40.54 9.24
C PRO A 391 3.77 -40.62 9.67
N LYS A 392 3.05 -41.66 9.25
CA LYS A 392 1.58 -41.75 9.38
C LYS A 392 1.09 -41.58 10.82
N ASP A 393 1.84 -42.10 11.78
CA ASP A 393 1.60 -42.03 13.22
C ASP A 393 1.88 -40.64 13.84
N LYS A 394 2.60 -39.77 13.12
CA LYS A 394 2.98 -38.42 13.54
C LYS A 394 2.30 -37.30 12.76
N ARG A 395 1.42 -37.63 11.80
CA ARG A 395 0.72 -36.61 11.02
C ARG A 395 -0.21 -35.79 11.92
N PRO A 396 -0.30 -34.47 11.70
CA PRO A 396 -1.18 -33.63 12.50
C PRO A 396 -2.64 -33.99 12.22
N SER A 397 -3.52 -33.75 13.21
CA SER A 397 -4.95 -34.08 13.12
C SER A 397 -5.65 -33.41 11.93
N VAL A 398 -5.16 -32.25 11.50
CA VAL A 398 -5.63 -31.48 10.33
C VAL A 398 -5.42 -32.19 8.98
N TYR A 399 -4.60 -33.25 8.93
CA TYR A 399 -4.33 -33.98 7.69
C TYR A 399 -5.58 -34.63 7.08
N ALA A 400 -6.42 -35.29 7.90
CA ALA A 400 -7.60 -35.98 7.39
C ALA A 400 -8.66 -35.00 6.86
N PRO A 401 -9.04 -33.92 7.58
CA PRO A 401 -9.92 -32.89 7.04
C PRO A 401 -9.43 -32.27 5.72
N LEU A 402 -8.14 -31.94 5.62
CA LEU A 402 -7.57 -31.37 4.40
C LEU A 402 -7.63 -32.36 3.22
N ARG A 403 -7.29 -33.64 3.47
CA ARG A 403 -7.36 -34.72 2.48
C ARG A 403 -8.78 -34.93 1.96
N ASP A 404 -9.76 -34.87 2.85
CA ASP A 404 -11.17 -35.17 2.56
C ASP A 404 -11.93 -33.95 2.03
N GLY A 405 -11.26 -32.81 1.82
CA GLY A 405 -11.87 -31.60 1.27
C GLY A 405 -12.69 -30.79 2.28
N GLN A 406 -12.53 -31.06 3.57
CA GLN A 406 -13.32 -30.44 4.65
C GLN A 406 -12.63 -29.22 5.27
N MET A 407 -11.42 -28.88 4.83
CA MET A 407 -10.60 -27.81 5.35
C MET A 407 -9.73 -27.26 4.22
N GLU A 408 -9.50 -25.95 4.23
CA GLU A 408 -8.60 -25.30 3.28
C GLU A 408 -7.15 -25.26 3.78
N ALA A 409 -6.19 -25.28 2.85
CA ALA A 409 -4.77 -25.34 3.19
C ALA A 409 -4.33 -24.13 4.04
N GLU A 410 -4.96 -22.98 3.84
CA GLU A 410 -4.68 -21.74 4.53
C GLU A 410 -4.95 -21.82 6.03
N GLU A 411 -5.97 -22.60 6.43
CA GLU A 411 -6.36 -22.77 7.81
C GLU A 411 -5.32 -23.51 8.65
N LEU A 412 -4.40 -24.23 8.00
CA LEU A 412 -3.34 -24.97 8.70
C LEU A 412 -2.23 -24.04 9.23
N CYS A 413 -2.16 -22.79 8.76
CA CYS A 413 -1.13 -21.84 9.17
C CYS A 413 -1.12 -21.66 10.70
N GLY A 414 -0.01 -22.03 11.35
CA GLY A 414 0.15 -21.91 12.80
C GLY A 414 -0.55 -22.99 13.64
N ARG A 415 -1.23 -23.98 13.02
CA ARG A 415 -1.93 -25.06 13.75
C ARG A 415 -1.04 -26.25 14.12
N PHE A 416 0.20 -26.32 13.60
CA PHE A 416 1.17 -27.35 13.95
C PHE A 416 2.60 -26.89 13.71
N GLU A 417 3.56 -27.56 14.35
CA GLU A 417 4.99 -27.30 14.14
C GLU A 417 5.48 -27.92 12.83
N LEU A 418 6.09 -27.09 11.98
CA LEU A 418 6.65 -27.54 10.71
C LEU A 418 7.94 -28.34 10.96
N PRO A 419 8.09 -29.55 10.39
CA PRO A 419 9.34 -30.31 10.45
C PRO A 419 10.53 -29.55 9.83
N GLU A 420 11.75 -29.84 10.25
CA GLU A 420 12.97 -29.24 9.66
C GLU A 420 13.12 -29.52 8.15
N SER A 421 12.56 -30.63 7.67
CA SER A 421 12.57 -30.99 6.25
C SER A 421 11.47 -30.31 5.42
N TRP A 422 10.67 -29.43 6.02
CA TRP A 422 9.55 -28.77 5.35
C TRP A 422 10.02 -27.84 4.24
N SER A 423 9.45 -27.99 3.06
CA SER A 423 9.82 -27.18 1.89
C SER A 423 8.95 -25.93 1.77
N PHE A 424 9.60 -24.80 1.47
CA PHE A 424 8.93 -23.54 1.19
C PHE A 424 9.06 -23.18 -0.29
N TYR A 425 7.99 -22.64 -0.87
CA TYR A 425 7.84 -22.44 -2.32
C TYR A 425 7.69 -20.96 -2.72
N ASP A 426 8.06 -20.02 -1.84
CA ASP A 426 7.95 -18.57 -2.09
C ASP A 426 8.61 -18.13 -3.41
N ASP A 427 9.75 -18.71 -3.78
CA ASP A 427 10.45 -18.38 -5.04
C ASP A 427 9.64 -18.80 -6.28
N ASP A 428 9.00 -19.97 -6.24
CA ASP A 428 8.13 -20.46 -7.31
C ASP A 428 6.86 -19.61 -7.41
N VAL A 429 6.27 -19.23 -6.27
CA VAL A 429 5.11 -18.32 -6.21
C VAL A 429 5.46 -16.95 -6.77
N LEU A 430 6.59 -16.38 -6.37
CA LEU A 430 7.05 -15.08 -6.88
C LEU A 430 7.23 -15.10 -8.40
N ARG A 431 7.82 -16.17 -8.95
CA ARG A 431 7.96 -16.34 -10.40
C ARG A 431 6.59 -16.45 -11.09
N PHE A 432 5.70 -17.29 -10.55
CA PHE A 432 4.37 -17.48 -11.11
C PHE A 432 3.56 -16.18 -11.13
N LEU A 433 3.54 -15.42 -10.02
CA LEU A 433 2.80 -14.17 -9.94
C LEU A 433 3.37 -13.11 -10.89
N GLU A 434 4.69 -13.09 -11.11
CA GLU A 434 5.31 -12.19 -12.08
C GLU A 434 4.90 -12.54 -13.52
N GLU A 435 4.89 -13.82 -13.88
CA GLU A 435 4.43 -14.31 -15.19
C GLU A 435 2.94 -14.04 -15.39
N ALA A 436 2.12 -14.31 -14.37
CA ALA A 436 0.69 -14.04 -14.38
C ALA A 436 0.41 -12.55 -14.63
N TRP A 437 1.15 -11.67 -13.95
CA TRP A 437 1.06 -10.22 -14.12
C TRP A 437 1.52 -9.75 -15.50
N ALA A 438 2.64 -10.28 -16.01
CA ALA A 438 3.17 -9.91 -17.31
C ALA A 438 2.17 -10.22 -18.44
N ASP A 439 1.55 -11.40 -18.39
CA ASP A 439 0.53 -11.81 -19.37
C ASP A 439 -0.70 -10.91 -19.34
N GLU A 440 -1.15 -10.49 -18.15
CA GLU A 440 -2.26 -9.54 -17.99
C GLU A 440 -1.93 -8.20 -18.69
N GLN A 441 -0.71 -7.68 -18.48
CA GLN A 441 -0.28 -6.43 -19.11
C GLN A 441 -0.20 -6.51 -20.63
N VAL A 442 0.21 -7.66 -21.20
CA VAL A 442 0.24 -7.85 -22.65
C VAL A 442 -1.18 -7.86 -23.22
N GLN A 443 -2.12 -8.52 -22.55
CA GLN A 443 -3.50 -8.57 -23.01
C GLN A 443 -4.17 -7.19 -22.98
N GLU A 444 -3.96 -6.42 -21.91
CA GLU A 444 -4.45 -5.02 -21.85
C GLU A 444 -3.96 -4.19 -23.06
N LEU A 445 -2.72 -4.41 -23.50
CA LEU A 445 -2.16 -3.71 -24.67
C LEU A 445 -2.79 -4.17 -25.99
N VAL A 446 -3.04 -5.47 -26.14
CA VAL A 446 -3.70 -6.04 -27.32
C VAL A 446 -5.14 -5.50 -27.42
N GLU A 447 -5.91 -5.59 -26.34
CA GLU A 447 -7.28 -5.07 -26.28
C GLU A 447 -7.34 -3.56 -26.53
N ALA A 448 -6.36 -2.80 -26.02
CA ALA A 448 -6.28 -1.38 -26.28
C ALA A 448 -5.98 -1.07 -27.75
N SER A 449 -5.18 -1.90 -28.43
CA SER A 449 -4.85 -1.73 -29.85
C SER A 449 -6.03 -2.06 -30.77
N GLU A 450 -6.77 -3.13 -30.50
CA GLU A 450 -7.95 -3.53 -31.26
C GLU A 450 -9.07 -2.47 -31.16
N LYS A 451 -9.24 -1.86 -29.98
CA LYS A 451 -10.21 -0.77 -29.75
C LYS A 451 -9.91 0.53 -30.51
N VAL A 452 -8.65 0.75 -30.91
CA VAL A 452 -8.28 1.93 -31.72
C VAL A 452 -8.62 1.70 -33.20
N GLU A 453 -8.57 0.46 -33.67
CA GLU A 453 -8.92 0.10 -35.05
C GLU A 453 -10.44 0.04 -35.31
N GLU A 454 -11.25 -0.22 -34.28
CA GLU A 454 -12.71 -0.32 -34.42
C GLU A 454 -13.49 1.02 -34.41
N LYS A 455 -12.84 2.18 -34.25
CA LYS A 455 -13.54 3.48 -34.44
C LYS A 455 -13.76 3.73 -35.94
N PRO A 456 -14.99 3.62 -36.48
CA PRO A 456 -15.23 3.92 -37.89
C PRO A 456 -15.35 5.44 -38.06
N ASP A 457 -14.81 5.93 -39.18
CA ASP A 457 -15.10 7.24 -39.77
C ASP A 457 -16.61 7.49 -39.81
N THR A 458 -17.17 8.12 -38.78
CA THR A 458 -18.52 8.70 -38.79
C THR A 458 -18.44 10.20 -38.52
N GLU A 459 -17.58 10.88 -39.28
CA GLU A 459 -17.75 12.29 -39.62
C GLU A 459 -17.58 12.45 -41.13
N LYS A 460 -18.65 12.11 -41.87
CA LYS A 460 -18.96 12.64 -43.20
C LYS A 460 -20.37 12.18 -43.61
N SER A 461 -21.37 12.96 -43.22
CA SER A 461 -22.60 13.17 -43.98
C SER A 461 -23.31 14.41 -43.46
#